data_AF-A0A928KAS7-F1
#
_entry.id   AF-A0A928KAS7-F1
#
_cell.length_a   1.000
_cell.length_b   1.000
_cell.length_c   1.000
_cell.angle_alpha   90.00
_cell.angle_beta   90.00
_cell.angle_gamma   90.00
#
_symmetry.space_group_name_H-M   'P 1'
#
loop_
_entity.id
_entity.type
_entity.pdbx_description
1 polymer ?
#
loop_
_entity_poly.entity_id
_entity_poly.type
_entity_poly.pdbx_seq_one_letter_code
_entity_poly.pdbx_strand_id
1 'polypeptide(L)'
;MKRFFLQMGVWLCCLLSLLLVGCSAGGTGVVPVTDGITGYAVIDYRELSVEGQMTCLDNGKLLLEFARPETLSGIVLSWDGQQMAMELAGVTVELQEKAVPEGALIKNMLQVLRAPHREGVLSETGSTYTGAIGEMSYTLICDPDTGLPQSLSVPENELRASFTGMKRLPSSGKTE
;
A
#
# COMPACT_ATOMS: atom_id res chain seq x y z
N MET A 1 -14.72 -9.75 63.34
CA MET A 1 -13.65 -10.31 62.49
C MET A 1 -14.14 -11.15 61.29
N LYS A 2 -15.40 -11.01 60.81
CA LYS A 2 -15.90 -11.76 59.63
C LYS A 2 -16.10 -10.92 58.37
N ARG A 3 -16.01 -9.58 58.46
CA ARG A 3 -16.22 -8.65 57.33
C ARG A 3 -14.93 -8.28 56.57
N PHE A 4 -13.77 -8.49 57.17
CA PHE A 4 -12.46 -8.23 56.53
C PHE A 4 -12.05 -9.35 55.57
N PHE A 5 -12.39 -10.61 55.87
CA PHE A 5 -12.06 -11.74 55.01
C PHE A 5 -12.92 -11.82 53.73
N LEU A 6 -14.10 -11.18 53.71
CA LEU A 6 -14.98 -11.19 52.55
C LEU A 6 -14.58 -10.17 51.47
N GLN A 7 -13.94 -9.06 51.84
CA GLN A 7 -13.48 -8.04 50.87
C GLN A 7 -12.16 -8.41 50.19
N MET A 8 -11.33 -9.26 50.82
CA MET A 8 -10.03 -9.65 50.27
C MET A 8 -10.14 -10.73 49.17
N GLY A 9 -11.24 -11.49 49.13
CA GLY A 9 -11.52 -12.45 48.06
C GLY A 9 -12.04 -11.83 46.77
N VAL A 10 -12.76 -10.71 46.86
CA VAL A 10 -13.31 -9.99 45.69
C VAL A 10 -12.22 -9.24 44.92
N TRP A 11 -11.22 -8.72 45.62
CA TRP A 11 -10.04 -8.09 45.00
C TRP A 11 -9.10 -9.09 44.31
N LEU A 12 -9.04 -10.33 44.80
CA LEU A 12 -8.19 -11.38 44.23
C LEU A 12 -8.79 -11.97 42.93
N CYS A 13 -10.12 -12.00 42.81
CA CYS A 13 -10.80 -12.40 41.55
C CYS A 13 -10.66 -11.34 40.46
N CYS A 14 -10.70 -10.05 40.77
CA CYS A 14 -10.51 -9.00 39.76
C CYS A 14 -9.07 -8.94 39.21
N LEU A 15 -8.08 -9.39 39.98
CA LEU A 15 -6.68 -9.43 39.54
C LEU A 15 -6.37 -10.62 38.61
N LEU A 16 -7.12 -11.73 38.71
CA LEU A 16 -6.96 -12.89 37.82
C LEU A 16 -7.65 -12.70 36.46
N SER A 17 -8.62 -11.79 36.33
CA SER A 17 -9.30 -11.48 35.07
C SER A 17 -8.46 -10.64 34.09
N LEU A 18 -7.35 -10.06 34.55
CA LEU A 18 -6.47 -9.18 33.75
C LEU A 18 -5.35 -9.93 32.99
N LEU A 19 -5.24 -11.25 33.15
CA LEU A 19 -4.22 -12.07 32.49
C LEU A 19 -4.68 -12.75 31.19
N LEU A 20 -5.91 -12.51 30.74
CA LEU A 20 -6.39 -12.84 29.40
C LEU A 20 -6.19 -11.65 28.44
N VAL A 21 -5.00 -11.05 28.46
CA VAL A 21 -4.56 -10.20 27.34
C VAL A 21 -4.29 -11.13 26.17
N GLY A 22 -5.10 -10.97 25.14
CA GLY A 22 -5.14 -11.82 23.96
C GLY A 22 -3.76 -12.09 23.38
N CYS A 23 -3.44 -13.38 23.27
CA CYS A 23 -2.45 -13.85 22.33
C CYS A 23 -3.06 -13.65 20.95
N SER A 24 -2.82 -12.50 20.31
CA SER A 24 -3.09 -12.37 18.89
C SER A 24 -2.12 -13.31 18.19
N ALA A 25 -2.61 -14.49 17.80
CA ALA A 25 -1.98 -15.34 16.81
C ALA A 25 -2.01 -14.60 15.46
N GLY A 26 -1.20 -13.56 15.33
CA GLY A 26 -0.93 -12.91 14.06
C GLY A 26 0.03 -13.83 13.30
N GLY A 27 -0.49 -14.59 12.35
CA GLY A 27 0.37 -15.26 11.38
C GLY A 27 1.23 -14.20 10.70
N THR A 28 2.53 -14.46 10.57
CA THR A 28 3.45 -13.58 9.85
C THR A 28 3.03 -13.55 8.39
N GLY A 29 2.49 -12.41 7.93
CA GLY A 29 2.13 -12.21 6.53
C GLY A 29 3.32 -12.38 5.58
N VAL A 30 3.06 -12.84 4.35
CA VAL A 30 4.08 -12.98 3.30
C VAL A 30 4.56 -11.60 2.87
N VAL A 31 5.88 -11.38 2.90
CA VAL A 31 6.52 -10.10 2.52
C VAL A 31 5.92 -9.55 1.21
N PRO A 32 5.48 -8.27 1.19
CA PRO A 32 4.91 -7.66 0.00
C PRO A 32 5.87 -7.70 -1.19
N VAL A 33 5.32 -7.98 -2.37
CA VAL A 33 6.03 -7.99 -3.65
C VAL A 33 5.56 -6.78 -4.43
N THR A 34 6.33 -5.69 -4.35
CA THR A 34 5.95 -4.39 -4.91
C THR A 34 6.83 -3.90 -6.07
N ASP A 35 7.91 -4.63 -6.37
CA ASP A 35 8.79 -4.40 -7.51
C ASP A 35 8.60 -5.50 -8.56
N GLY A 36 8.81 -5.16 -9.83
CA GLY A 36 8.70 -6.12 -10.93
C GLY A 36 7.29 -6.67 -11.08
N ILE A 37 6.27 -5.82 -10.97
CA ILE A 37 4.85 -6.20 -10.98
C ILE A 37 4.04 -5.35 -11.96
N THR A 38 2.95 -5.91 -12.46
CA THR A 38 1.99 -5.19 -13.30
C THR A 38 0.58 -5.70 -13.08
N GLY A 39 -0.42 -4.85 -13.27
CA GLY A 39 -1.84 -5.19 -13.21
C GLY A 39 -2.72 -3.98 -13.44
N TYR A 40 -4.02 -4.15 -13.30
CA TYR A 40 -5.00 -3.08 -13.47
C TYR A 40 -5.30 -2.42 -12.13
N ALA A 41 -5.33 -1.09 -12.10
CA ALA A 41 -5.59 -0.28 -10.92
C ALA A 41 -6.85 0.55 -11.11
N VAL A 42 -7.69 0.59 -10.08
CA VAL A 42 -8.77 1.57 -9.91
C VAL A 42 -8.37 2.46 -8.74
N ILE A 43 -8.28 3.76 -8.97
CA ILE A 43 -7.67 4.71 -8.05
C ILE A 43 -8.62 5.89 -7.83
N ASP A 44 -9.06 6.06 -6.59
CA ASP A 44 -9.73 7.26 -6.12
C ASP A 44 -8.70 8.15 -5.43
N TYR A 45 -8.61 9.40 -5.86
CA TYR A 45 -7.68 10.39 -5.37
C TYR A 45 -8.35 11.75 -5.26
N ARG A 46 -8.76 12.14 -4.04
CA ARG A 46 -9.56 13.35 -3.80
C ARG A 46 -10.85 13.30 -4.64
N GLU A 47 -11.09 14.32 -5.46
CA GLU A 47 -12.25 14.39 -6.36
C GLU A 47 -12.06 13.64 -7.70
N LEU A 48 -10.89 13.03 -7.92
CA LEU A 48 -10.55 12.33 -9.16
C LEU A 48 -10.68 10.81 -8.97
N SER A 49 -11.32 10.14 -9.92
CA SER A 49 -11.29 8.68 -10.04
C SER A 49 -10.68 8.31 -11.39
N VAL A 50 -9.61 7.52 -11.38
CA VAL A 50 -8.92 7.04 -12.58
C VAL A 50 -8.79 5.53 -12.57
N GLU A 51 -8.73 4.95 -13.76
CA GLU A 51 -8.46 3.52 -13.92
C GLU A 51 -7.44 3.30 -15.02
N GLY A 52 -6.66 2.24 -14.93
CA GLY A 52 -5.69 1.92 -15.96
C GLY A 52 -4.66 0.88 -15.55
N GLN A 53 -3.63 0.73 -16.39
CA GLN A 53 -2.55 -0.21 -16.12
C GLN A 53 -1.54 0.43 -15.15
N MET A 54 -1.19 -0.30 -14.10
CA MET A 54 -0.09 0.01 -13.21
C MET A 54 1.07 -0.95 -13.47
N THR A 55 2.29 -0.42 -13.54
CA THR A 55 3.51 -1.22 -13.61
C THR A 55 4.58 -0.66 -12.69
N CYS A 56 5.09 -1.50 -11.78
CA CYS A 56 6.31 -1.22 -11.02
C CYS A 56 7.45 -2.01 -11.67
N LEU A 57 8.44 -1.31 -12.21
CA LEU A 57 9.64 -1.92 -12.78
C LEU A 57 10.62 -2.33 -11.68
N ASP A 58 11.50 -3.29 -11.97
CA ASP A 58 12.54 -3.77 -11.04
C ASP A 58 13.52 -2.67 -10.58
N ASN A 59 13.60 -1.57 -11.33
CA ASN A 59 14.41 -0.40 -10.98
C ASN A 59 13.69 0.58 -10.03
N GLY A 60 12.49 0.24 -9.56
CA GLY A 60 11.68 1.05 -8.64
C GLY A 60 10.97 2.22 -9.31
N LYS A 61 10.82 2.21 -10.65
CA LYS A 61 10.00 3.17 -11.40
C LYS A 61 8.55 2.68 -11.47
N LEU A 62 7.62 3.56 -11.11
CA LEU A 62 6.18 3.35 -11.28
C LEU A 62 5.72 3.97 -12.59
N LEU A 63 4.89 3.24 -13.32
CA LEU A 63 4.17 3.70 -14.51
C LEU A 63 2.66 3.52 -14.28
N LEU A 64 1.89 4.54 -14.64
CA LEU A 64 0.44 4.54 -14.67
C LEU A 64 -0.01 4.94 -16.07
N GLU A 65 -0.60 4.00 -16.80
CA GLU A 65 -1.23 4.27 -18.09
C GLU A 65 -2.74 4.35 -17.89
N PHE A 66 -3.31 5.54 -18.04
CA PHE A 66 -4.73 5.75 -17.78
C PHE A 66 -5.59 5.27 -18.94
N ALA A 67 -6.59 4.47 -18.60
CA ALA A 67 -7.66 4.04 -19.51
C ALA A 67 -8.94 4.85 -19.30
N ARG A 68 -9.23 5.22 -18.03
CA ARG A 68 -10.39 6.03 -17.64
C ARG A 68 -9.99 7.14 -16.65
N PRO A 69 -10.71 8.28 -16.64
CA PRO A 69 -11.80 8.67 -17.55
C PRO A 69 -11.28 8.93 -18.97
N GLU A 70 -12.18 9.01 -19.96
CA GLU A 70 -11.80 9.23 -21.37
C GLU A 70 -10.94 10.49 -21.57
N THR A 71 -11.15 11.52 -20.76
CA THR A 71 -10.36 12.77 -20.78
C THR A 71 -8.89 12.59 -20.40
N LEU A 72 -8.55 11.50 -19.72
CA LEU A 72 -7.17 11.15 -19.33
C LEU A 72 -6.65 9.91 -20.07
N SER A 73 -7.48 9.31 -20.94
CA SER A 73 -7.15 8.06 -21.63
C SER A 73 -5.92 8.23 -22.52
N GLY A 74 -4.98 7.29 -22.43
CA GLY A 74 -3.72 7.29 -23.18
C GLY A 74 -2.62 8.17 -22.57
N ILE A 75 -2.87 8.83 -21.42
CA ILE A 75 -1.80 9.46 -20.65
C ILE A 75 -1.00 8.37 -19.93
N VAL A 76 0.32 8.39 -20.10
CA VAL A 76 1.26 7.59 -19.31
C VAL A 76 2.02 8.50 -18.35
N LEU A 77 1.77 8.33 -17.05
CA LEU A 77 2.57 8.96 -16.00
C LEU A 77 3.66 8.00 -15.55
N SER A 78 4.86 8.51 -15.33
CA SER A 78 5.93 7.73 -14.74
C SER A 78 6.74 8.52 -13.73
N TRP A 79 7.21 7.83 -12.69
CA TRP A 79 7.94 8.41 -11.58
C TRP A 79 8.93 7.38 -11.02
N ASP A 80 10.19 7.79 -10.90
CA ASP A 80 11.28 6.95 -10.34
C ASP A 80 11.78 7.43 -8.96
N GLY A 81 11.20 8.51 -8.45
CA GLY A 81 11.65 9.18 -7.22
C GLY A 81 12.43 10.48 -7.45
N GLN A 82 12.89 10.74 -8.69
CA GLN A 82 13.68 11.92 -9.03
C GLN A 82 13.09 12.70 -10.21
N GLN A 83 12.58 12.00 -11.22
CA GLN A 83 12.03 12.61 -12.42
C GLN A 83 10.64 12.05 -12.72
N MET A 84 9.70 12.97 -12.97
CA MET A 84 8.38 12.64 -13.46
C MET A 84 8.35 12.85 -14.97
N ALA A 85 7.78 11.91 -15.69
CA ALA A 85 7.45 12.08 -17.10
C ALA A 85 5.96 11.83 -17.31
N MET A 86 5.35 12.68 -18.13
CA MET A 86 3.99 12.51 -18.64
C MET A 86 4.08 12.40 -20.15
N GLU A 87 3.58 11.31 -20.71
CA GLU A 87 3.50 11.09 -22.15
C GLU A 87 2.04 11.05 -22.60
N LEU A 88 1.74 11.73 -23.71
CA LEU A 88 0.45 11.66 -24.39
C LEU A 88 0.67 11.82 -25.90
N ALA A 89 0.16 10.86 -26.69
CA ALA A 89 0.23 10.90 -28.15
C ALA A 89 1.65 11.16 -28.71
N GLY A 90 2.67 10.56 -28.07
CA GLY A 90 4.08 10.70 -28.45
C GLY A 90 4.74 12.01 -28.04
N VAL A 91 4.04 12.88 -27.31
CA VAL A 91 4.61 14.07 -26.69
C VAL A 91 4.93 13.78 -25.24
N THR A 92 6.18 14.00 -24.84
CA THR A 92 6.64 13.81 -23.46
C THR A 92 6.95 15.14 -22.80
N VAL A 93 6.41 15.34 -21.60
CA VAL A 93 6.75 16.45 -20.71
C VAL A 93 7.44 15.88 -19.48
N GLU A 94 8.61 16.42 -19.17
CA GLU A 94 9.41 15.98 -18.03
C GLU A 94 9.46 17.07 -16.96
N LEU A 95 9.32 16.65 -15.71
CA LEU A 95 9.39 17.50 -14.52
C LEU A 95 10.43 16.93 -13.56
N GLN A 96 11.30 17.79 -13.05
CA GLN A 96 12.22 17.43 -11.96
C GLN A 96 11.46 17.33 -10.64
N GLU A 97 11.96 16.55 -9.69
CA GLU A 97 11.37 16.33 -8.36
C GLU A 97 10.84 17.61 -7.69
N LYS A 98 11.62 18.69 -7.72
CA LYS A 98 11.26 19.96 -7.08
C LYS A 98 10.01 20.63 -7.65
N ALA A 99 9.63 20.29 -8.88
CA ALA A 99 8.44 20.79 -9.55
C ALA A 99 7.22 19.87 -9.36
N VAL A 100 7.42 18.65 -8.85
CA VAL A 100 6.34 17.69 -8.60
C VAL A 100 5.74 17.98 -7.23
N PRO A 101 4.42 18.25 -7.12
CA PRO A 101 3.76 18.47 -5.83
C PRO A 101 3.98 17.30 -4.86
N GLU A 102 4.14 17.58 -3.57
CA GLU A 102 4.32 16.51 -2.57
C GLU A 102 3.12 15.56 -2.53
N GLY A 103 1.92 16.10 -2.59
CA GLY A 103 0.68 15.33 -2.77
C GLY A 103 0.40 14.95 -4.22
N ALA A 104 1.39 14.64 -5.04
CA ALA A 104 1.14 14.07 -6.36
C ALA A 104 0.73 12.60 -6.21
N LEU A 105 -0.33 12.19 -6.92
CA LEU A 105 -0.86 10.81 -6.89
C LEU A 105 0.26 9.75 -7.05
N ILE A 106 1.04 9.86 -8.11
CA ILE A 106 2.08 8.88 -8.45
C ILE A 106 3.22 8.85 -7.41
N LYS A 107 3.49 9.98 -6.75
CA LYS A 107 4.48 10.08 -5.67
C LYS A 107 3.99 9.35 -4.43
N ASN A 108 2.74 9.60 -4.02
CA ASN A 108 2.12 8.92 -2.87
C ASN A 108 2.04 7.40 -3.08
N MET A 109 1.63 6.95 -4.27
CA MET A 109 1.60 5.53 -4.59
C MET A 109 2.99 4.90 -4.52
N LEU A 110 4.00 5.50 -5.17
CA LEU A 110 5.36 4.96 -5.15
C LEU A 110 5.93 4.90 -3.74
N GLN A 111 5.69 5.92 -2.91
CA GLN A 111 6.18 5.95 -1.53
C GLN A 111 5.63 4.79 -0.70
N VAL A 112 4.34 4.49 -0.79
CA VAL A 112 3.74 3.36 -0.06
C VAL A 112 4.25 2.04 -0.62
N LEU A 113 4.28 1.86 -1.93
CA LEU A 113 4.75 0.62 -2.57
C LEU A 113 6.23 0.33 -2.26
N ARG A 114 7.03 1.36 -1.97
CA ARG A 114 8.45 1.23 -1.61
C ARG A 114 8.72 1.37 -0.10
N ALA A 115 7.68 1.51 0.71
CA ALA A 115 7.86 1.64 2.14
C ALA A 115 8.48 0.33 2.70
N PRO A 116 9.35 0.42 3.72
CA PRO A 116 9.86 -0.76 4.37
C PRO A 116 8.74 -1.41 5.18
N HIS A 117 8.02 -2.35 4.55
CA HIS A 117 6.94 -3.09 5.19
C HIS A 117 7.52 -4.05 6.23
N ARG A 118 7.25 -3.79 7.50
CA ARG A 118 7.53 -4.72 8.60
C ARG A 118 6.33 -5.65 8.79
N GLU A 119 6.58 -6.78 9.45
CA GLU A 119 5.68 -7.94 9.63
C GLU A 119 4.19 -7.61 9.46
N GLY A 120 3.61 -8.12 8.37
CA GLY A 120 2.19 -7.94 8.08
C GLY A 120 1.33 -8.80 8.99
N VAL A 121 0.14 -8.29 9.30
CA VAL A 121 -0.87 -9.00 10.07
C VAL A 121 -1.81 -9.70 9.10
N LEU A 122 -1.85 -11.03 9.16
CA LEU A 122 -2.84 -11.79 8.39
C LEU A 122 -4.26 -11.45 8.86
N SER A 123 -5.13 -11.12 7.90
CA SER A 123 -6.54 -10.75 8.11
C SER A 123 -7.44 -11.50 7.13
N GLU A 124 -8.76 -11.41 7.31
CA GLU A 124 -9.75 -12.05 6.42
C GLU A 124 -9.65 -11.56 4.97
N THR A 125 -9.16 -10.33 4.76
CA THR A 125 -9.02 -9.69 3.44
C THR A 125 -7.64 -9.88 2.81
N GLY A 126 -6.69 -10.51 3.50
CA GLY A 126 -5.30 -10.68 3.05
C GLY A 126 -4.27 -10.32 4.12
N SER A 127 -2.99 -10.24 3.72
CA SER A 127 -1.92 -9.77 4.59
C SER A 127 -1.92 -8.24 4.64
N THR A 128 -2.19 -7.67 5.81
CA THR A 128 -2.32 -6.22 6.00
C THR A 128 -1.02 -5.63 6.55
N TYR A 129 -0.55 -4.58 5.89
CA TYR A 129 0.66 -3.83 6.23
C TYR A 129 0.29 -2.38 6.51
N THR A 130 0.60 -1.91 7.71
CA THR A 130 0.38 -0.51 8.09
C THR A 130 1.71 0.16 8.39
N GLY A 131 1.79 1.47 8.13
CA GLY A 131 2.98 2.24 8.44
C GLY A 131 2.74 3.73 8.29
N ALA A 132 3.81 4.50 8.43
CA ALA A 132 3.80 5.95 8.27
C ALA A 132 4.97 6.42 7.42
N ILE A 133 4.75 7.43 6.59
CA ILE A 133 5.74 8.11 5.76
C ILE A 133 5.60 9.61 6.03
N GLY A 134 6.52 10.16 6.82
CA GLY A 134 6.34 11.51 7.36
C GLY A 134 5.10 11.56 8.25
N GLU A 135 4.16 12.46 7.92
CA GLU A 135 2.89 12.62 8.63
C GLU A 135 1.75 11.74 8.08
N MET A 136 1.98 11.02 6.98
CA MET A 136 0.95 10.22 6.31
C MET A 136 0.94 8.79 6.83
N SER A 137 -0.22 8.31 7.28
CA SER A 137 -0.41 6.88 7.53
C SER A 137 -0.80 6.16 6.25
N TYR A 138 -0.41 4.88 6.13
CA TYR A 138 -0.81 4.06 4.99
C TYR A 138 -1.26 2.68 5.42
N THR A 139 -2.10 2.07 4.58
CA THR A 139 -2.41 0.65 4.62
C THR A 139 -2.19 0.04 3.24
N LEU A 140 -1.44 -1.04 3.17
CA LEU A 140 -1.27 -1.90 1.99
C LEU A 140 -1.82 -3.28 2.34
N ILE A 141 -2.73 -3.80 1.51
CA ILE A 141 -3.24 -5.17 1.64
C ILE A 141 -2.68 -5.97 0.48
N CYS A 142 -2.08 -7.11 0.79
CA CYS A 142 -1.50 -8.04 -0.17
C CYS A 142 -2.20 -9.39 -0.12
N ASP A 143 -2.19 -10.06 -1.25
CA ASP A 143 -2.54 -11.47 -1.36
C ASP A 143 -1.64 -12.30 -0.41
N PRO A 144 -2.22 -13.10 0.49
CA PRO A 144 -1.48 -13.76 1.55
C PRO A 144 -0.57 -14.88 1.05
N ASP A 145 -0.80 -15.41 -0.15
CA ASP A 145 -0.01 -16.51 -0.72
C ASP A 145 1.13 -15.99 -1.59
N THR A 146 0.87 -14.94 -2.38
CA THR A 146 1.81 -14.43 -3.39
C THR A 146 2.56 -13.18 -2.96
N GLY A 147 2.05 -12.44 -1.96
CA GLY A 147 2.54 -11.12 -1.55
C GLY A 147 2.18 -9.99 -2.50
N LEU A 148 1.41 -10.24 -3.57
CA LEU A 148 1.05 -9.23 -4.56
C LEU A 148 0.03 -8.23 -4.00
N PRO A 149 0.14 -6.92 -4.32
CA PRO A 149 -0.81 -5.91 -3.85
C PRO A 149 -2.24 -6.21 -4.30
N GLN A 150 -3.19 -6.02 -3.39
CA GLN A 150 -4.63 -6.07 -3.66
C GLN A 150 -5.27 -4.69 -3.48
N SER A 151 -4.84 -3.93 -2.47
CA SER A 151 -5.26 -2.55 -2.30
C SER A 151 -4.23 -1.72 -1.53
N LEU A 152 -4.32 -0.40 -1.69
CA LEU A 152 -3.51 0.60 -1.02
C LEU A 152 -4.40 1.75 -0.58
N SER A 153 -4.09 2.37 0.56
CA SER A 153 -4.74 3.60 1.00
C SER A 153 -3.81 4.52 1.76
N VAL A 154 -4.01 5.83 1.57
CA VAL A 154 -3.40 6.94 2.31
C VAL A 154 -4.52 7.93 2.64
N PRO A 155 -5.19 7.77 3.80
CA PRO A 155 -6.40 8.53 4.12
C PRO A 155 -6.21 10.05 4.12
N GLU A 156 -5.07 10.54 4.59
CA GLU A 156 -4.74 11.97 4.71
C GLU A 156 -4.68 12.66 3.34
N ASN A 157 -4.42 11.89 2.29
CA ASN A 157 -4.39 12.37 0.91
C ASN A 157 -5.62 11.96 0.11
N GLU A 158 -6.64 11.38 0.75
CA GLU A 158 -7.85 10.86 0.10
C GLU A 158 -7.51 9.87 -1.03
N LEU A 159 -6.44 9.08 -0.84
CA LEU A 159 -5.98 8.09 -1.81
C LEU A 159 -6.47 6.70 -1.43
N ARG A 160 -7.16 6.05 -2.35
CA ARG A 160 -7.50 4.63 -2.30
C ARG A 160 -7.23 4.01 -3.67
N ALA A 161 -6.54 2.88 -3.70
CA ALA A 161 -6.30 2.12 -4.91
C ALA A 161 -6.67 0.66 -4.70
N SER A 162 -7.32 0.06 -5.69
CA SER A 162 -7.59 -1.38 -5.74
C SER A 162 -6.94 -1.98 -6.98
N PHE A 163 -6.33 -3.14 -6.83
CA PHE A 163 -5.55 -3.78 -7.86
C PHE A 163 -6.16 -5.12 -8.26
N THR A 164 -6.19 -5.40 -9.56
CA THR A 164 -6.72 -6.65 -10.11
C THR A 164 -5.79 -7.21 -11.19
N GLY A 165 -5.77 -8.53 -11.33
CA GLY A 165 -4.91 -9.20 -12.32
C GLY A 165 -3.42 -8.98 -12.11
N MET A 166 -3.00 -8.72 -10.86
CA MET A 166 -1.61 -8.49 -10.51
C MET A 166 -0.76 -9.72 -10.81
N LYS A 167 0.39 -9.48 -11.43
CA LYS A 167 1.37 -10.52 -11.76
C LYS A 167 2.78 -9.94 -11.72
N ARG A 168 3.77 -10.83 -11.53
CA ARG A 168 5.17 -10.46 -11.71
C ARG A 168 5.47 -10.25 -13.20
N LEU A 169 6.29 -9.27 -13.50
CA LEU A 169 6.91 -9.12 -14.80
C LEU A 169 7.85 -10.31 -15.03
N PRO A 170 8.01 -10.76 -16.28
CA PRO A 170 9.04 -11.72 -16.61
C PRO A 170 10.39 -11.12 -16.20
N SER A 171 11.17 -11.86 -15.41
CA SER A 171 12.53 -11.42 -15.07
C SER A 171 13.25 -11.12 -16.38
N SER A 172 13.85 -9.94 -16.49
CA SER A 172 14.80 -9.69 -17.57
C SER A 172 15.94 -10.68 -17.35
N GLY A 173 15.88 -11.81 -18.04
CA GLY A 173 16.92 -12.83 -17.99
C GLY A 173 18.22 -12.15 -18.34
N LYS A 174 19.11 -12.02 -17.36
CA LYS A 174 20.53 -11.90 -17.63
C LYS A 174 20.91 -13.19 -18.35
N THR A 175 20.96 -13.11 -19.67
CA THR A 175 21.81 -13.99 -20.47
C THR A 175 23.23 -13.52 -20.18
N GLU A 176 23.85 -14.12 -19.17
CA GLU A 176 25.32 -14.24 -19.10
C GLU A 176 25.68 -15.68 -19.45
#